data_AF-A0A285U2M6-F1
#
_entry.id   AF-A0A285U2M6-F1
#
_cell.length_a   1.000
_cell.length_b   1.000
_cell.length_c   1.000
_cell.angle_alpha   90.00
_cell.angle_beta   90.00
_cell.angle_gamma   90.00
#
_symmetry.space_group_name_H-M   'P 1'
#
loop_
_entity.id
_entity.type
_entity.pdbx_description
1 polymer ?
#
loop_
_entity_poly.entity_id
_entity_poly.type
_entity_poly.pdbx_seq_one_letter_code
_entity_poly.pdbx_strand_id
1 'polypeptide(L)'
;MQDNVIEATPYFLEENRKQALGERRVGLGVMGLADLLIYCEKEYGSEEGNKLVDKIFETIAVTAYETSIELGKERGSFPFLQGQTEEETNRLRQAFINTGYMSSMPEHVRQGVLENGIRNSHLLTVAPTGKHVAPYICKNVA
;
A
#
# COMPACT_ATOMS: atom_id res chain seq x y z
N MET A 1 11.78 -2.11 2.61
CA MET A 1 12.18 -3.46 2.13
C MET A 1 11.54 -3.81 0.80
N GLN A 2 10.20 -3.83 0.64
CA GLN A 2 9.56 -4.19 -0.64
C GLN A 2 9.98 -3.29 -1.82
N ASP A 3 10.13 -1.97 -1.60
CA ASP A 3 10.59 -1.04 -2.64
C ASP A 3 11.99 -1.41 -3.21
N ASN A 4 12.86 -1.99 -2.40
CA ASN A 4 14.20 -2.40 -2.83
C ASN A 4 14.16 -3.65 -3.73
N VAL A 5 13.13 -4.50 -3.57
CA VAL A 5 12.96 -5.70 -4.39
C VAL A 5 12.71 -5.33 -5.85
N ILE A 6 12.03 -4.21 -6.11
CA ILE A 6 11.78 -3.70 -7.47
C ILE A 6 13.11 -3.42 -8.18
N GLU A 7 14.11 -2.87 -7.48
CA GLU A 7 15.43 -2.59 -8.06
C GLU A 7 16.29 -3.85 -8.21
N ALA A 8 16.15 -4.80 -7.29
CA ALA A 8 16.91 -6.05 -7.31
C ALA A 8 16.36 -7.09 -8.31
N THR A 9 15.12 -6.92 -8.79
CA THR A 9 14.46 -7.89 -9.67
C THR A 9 15.08 -7.87 -11.06
N PRO A 10 15.52 -9.03 -11.61
CA PRO A 10 15.95 -9.12 -13.00
C PRO A 10 14.73 -9.08 -13.93
N TYR A 11 14.70 -8.10 -14.84
CA TYR A 11 13.65 -7.96 -15.86
C TYR A 11 14.17 -8.45 -17.21
N PHE A 12 13.50 -9.45 -17.78
CA PHE A 12 13.88 -10.03 -19.08
C PHE A 12 13.33 -9.24 -20.27
N LEU A 13 12.24 -8.48 -20.07
CA LEU A 13 11.62 -7.62 -21.07
C LEU A 13 11.75 -6.17 -20.64
N GLU A 14 12.19 -5.32 -21.56
CA GLU A 14 12.47 -3.90 -21.28
C GLU A 14 11.18 -3.13 -20.98
N GLU A 15 10.08 -3.50 -21.63
CA GLU A 15 8.75 -2.95 -21.38
C GLU A 15 8.32 -3.20 -19.93
N ASN A 16 8.55 -4.42 -19.42
CA ASN A 16 8.24 -4.77 -18.03
C ASN A 16 9.11 -3.99 -17.05
N ARG A 17 10.40 -3.81 -17.37
CA ARG A 17 11.32 -3.02 -16.55
C ARG A 17 10.85 -1.57 -16.45
N LYS A 18 10.48 -0.96 -17.59
CA LYS A 18 9.97 0.42 -17.65
C LYS A 18 8.69 0.59 -16.83
N GLN A 19 7.74 -0.34 -16.95
CA GLN A 19 6.50 -0.29 -16.17
C GLN A 19 6.76 -0.45 -14.67
N ALA A 20 7.52 -1.48 -14.28
CA ALA A 20 7.78 -1.76 -12.87
C ALA A 20 8.55 -0.63 -12.17
N LEU A 21 9.57 -0.06 -12.81
CA LEU A 21 10.31 1.09 -12.26
C LEU A 21 9.52 2.39 -12.31
N GLY A 22 8.62 2.55 -13.29
CA GLY A 22 7.77 3.74 -13.44
C GLY A 22 6.65 3.83 -12.40
N GLU A 23 6.02 2.69 -12.08
CA GLU A 23 4.90 2.63 -11.14
C GLU A 23 5.32 2.25 -9.72
N ARG A 24 6.37 1.45 -9.60
CA ARG A 24 6.90 0.93 -8.33
C ARG A 24 5.84 0.29 -7.42
N ARG A 25 5.02 -0.61 -7.98
CA ARG A 25 3.93 -1.26 -7.24
C ARG A 25 4.46 -2.17 -6.15
N VAL A 26 3.89 -2.06 -4.95
CA VAL A 26 4.07 -3.02 -3.85
C VAL A 26 2.69 -3.50 -3.37
N GLY A 27 2.66 -4.60 -2.62
CA GLY A 27 1.43 -5.24 -2.20
C GLY A 27 1.52 -5.74 -0.78
N LEU A 28 1.28 -4.86 0.19
CA LEU A 28 1.12 -5.23 1.58
C LEU A 28 -0.28 -5.80 1.80
N GLY A 29 -0.33 -7.00 2.37
CA GLY A 29 -1.55 -7.66 2.80
C GLY A 29 -1.44 -8.07 4.26
N VAL A 30 -2.53 -8.64 4.78
CA VAL A 30 -2.60 -9.20 6.12
C VAL A 30 -2.91 -10.69 6.08
N MET A 31 -2.57 -11.38 7.16
CA MET A 31 -2.93 -12.77 7.44
C MET A 31 -3.46 -12.83 8.88
N GLY A 32 -4.25 -13.87 9.21
CA GLY A 32 -4.71 -14.09 10.59
C GLY A 32 -5.89 -13.22 10.99
N LEU A 33 -6.66 -12.71 10.02
CA LEU A 33 -7.85 -11.89 10.30
C LEU A 33 -8.91 -12.67 11.08
N ALA A 34 -9.12 -13.94 10.72
CA ALA A 34 -10.07 -14.81 11.41
C ALA A 34 -9.62 -15.09 12.85
N ASP A 35 -8.35 -15.40 13.05
CA ASP A 35 -7.76 -15.63 14.38
C ASP A 35 -7.89 -14.39 15.27
N LEU A 36 -7.67 -13.19 14.71
CA LEU A 36 -7.86 -11.93 15.44
C LEU A 36 -9.32 -11.72 15.85
N LEU A 37 -10.27 -12.00 14.97
CA LEU A 37 -11.69 -11.89 15.28
C LEU A 37 -12.10 -12.87 16.40
N ILE A 38 -11.61 -14.11 16.35
CA ILE A 38 -11.81 -15.10 17.42
C ILE A 38 -11.21 -14.59 18.74
N TYR A 39 -9.98 -14.08 18.72
CA TYR A 39 -9.30 -13.55 19.90
C TYR A 39 -10.05 -12.36 20.53
N CYS A 40 -10.65 -11.51 19.69
CA CYS A 40 -11.46 -10.39 20.14
C CYS A 40 -12.92 -10.75 20.44
N GLU A 41 -13.28 -12.05 20.40
CA GLU A 41 -14.64 -12.56 20.59
C GLU A 41 -15.66 -11.88 19.66
N LYS A 42 -15.26 -11.61 18.41
CA LYS A 42 -16.11 -10.99 17.38
C LYS A 42 -16.46 -12.00 16.30
N GLU A 43 -17.75 -12.03 15.96
CA GLU A 43 -18.25 -12.86 14.88
C GLU A 43 -17.93 -12.22 13.53
N TYR A 44 -17.52 -13.05 12.56
CA TYR A 44 -17.24 -12.59 11.21
C TYR A 44 -18.51 -12.04 10.55
N GLY A 45 -18.42 -10.83 9.98
CA GLY A 45 -19.55 -10.16 9.34
C GLY A 45 -20.52 -9.47 10.31
N SER A 46 -20.32 -9.61 11.63
CA SER A 46 -21.05 -8.82 12.62
C SER A 46 -20.72 -7.33 12.52
N GLU A 47 -21.64 -6.46 12.94
CA GLU A 47 -21.42 -5.01 12.92
C GLU A 47 -20.18 -4.60 13.73
N GLU A 48 -19.99 -5.20 14.90
CA GLU A 48 -18.82 -4.94 15.75
C GLU A 48 -17.52 -5.47 15.13
N GLY A 49 -17.56 -6.66 14.51
CA GLY A 49 -16.44 -7.21 13.77
C GLY A 49 -16.03 -6.31 12.61
N ASN A 50 -16.99 -5.84 11.82
CA ASN A 50 -16.73 -4.94 10.69
C ASN A 50 -16.10 -3.62 11.15
N LYS A 51 -16.59 -3.00 12.24
CA LYS A 51 -15.98 -1.79 12.81
C LYS A 51 -14.53 -2.00 13.26
N LEU A 52 -14.23 -3.17 13.84
CA LEU A 52 -12.86 -3.53 14.22
C LEU A 52 -11.97 -3.67 12.98
N VAL A 53 -12.45 -4.39 11.96
CA VAL A 53 -11.75 -4.59 10.69
C VAL A 53 -11.47 -3.25 10.01
N ASP A 54 -12.47 -2.37 9.90
CA ASP A 54 -12.32 -1.05 9.29
C ASP A 54 -11.20 -0.26 9.97
N LYS A 55 -11.19 -0.20 11.31
CA LYS A 55 -10.16 0.51 12.07
C LYS A 55 -8.75 -0.05 11.82
N ILE A 56 -8.62 -1.36 11.73
CA ILE A 56 -7.33 -2.01 11.48
C ILE A 56 -6.83 -1.67 10.07
N PHE A 57 -7.68 -1.84 9.06
CA PHE A 57 -7.29 -1.58 7.67
C PHE A 57 -7.06 -0.09 7.40
N GLU A 58 -7.81 0.81 8.04
CA GLU A 58 -7.54 2.25 8.03
C GLU A 58 -6.16 2.54 8.61
N THR A 59 -5.83 1.99 9.78
CA THR A 59 -4.52 2.18 10.40
C THR A 59 -3.39 1.70 9.49
N ILE A 60 -3.54 0.52 8.89
CA ILE A 60 -2.56 -0.05 7.96
C ILE A 60 -2.41 0.81 6.72
N ALA A 61 -3.54 1.26 6.14
CA ALA A 61 -3.54 2.10 4.95
C ALA A 61 -2.83 3.42 5.20
N VAL A 62 -3.26 4.17 6.22
CA VAL A 62 -2.68 5.47 6.57
C VAL A 62 -1.18 5.34 6.82
N THR A 63 -0.76 4.38 7.66
CA THR A 63 0.66 4.15 7.97
C THR A 63 1.47 3.79 6.71
N ALA A 64 0.92 2.99 5.80
CA ALA A 64 1.60 2.63 4.55
C ALA A 64 1.80 3.83 3.64
N TYR A 65 0.76 4.67 3.48
CA TYR A 65 0.85 5.89 2.69
C TYR A 65 1.83 6.90 3.29
N GLU A 66 1.77 7.15 4.60
CA GLU A 66 2.73 8.00 5.32
C GLU A 66 4.17 7.53 5.09
N THR A 67 4.42 6.24 5.30
CA THR A 67 5.76 5.66 5.11
C THR A 67 6.25 5.83 3.66
N SER A 68 5.37 5.67 2.67
CA SER A 68 5.75 5.83 1.27
C SER A 68 5.95 7.30 0.87
N ILE A 69 5.28 8.24 1.53
CA ILE A 69 5.54 9.68 1.39
C ILE A 69 6.92 10.01 1.95
N GLU A 70 7.28 9.51 3.13
CA GLU A 70 8.63 9.69 3.69
C GLU A 70 9.71 9.10 2.79
N LEU A 71 9.50 7.90 2.25
CA LEU A 71 10.39 7.33 1.24
C LEU A 71 10.43 8.17 -0.06
N GLY A 72 9.33 8.83 -0.40
CA GLY A 72 9.25 9.77 -1.51
C GLY A 72 10.11 11.00 -1.30
N LYS A 73 10.19 11.51 -0.06
CA LYS A 73 11.11 12.59 0.33
C LYS A 73 12.57 12.15 0.22
N GLU A 74 12.90 10.97 0.74
CA GLU A 74 14.28 10.48 0.79
C GLU A 74 14.82 10.05 -0.57
N ARG A 75 14.00 9.39 -1.40
CA ARG A 75 14.45 8.70 -2.63
C ARG A 75 13.78 9.20 -3.90
N GLY A 76 12.85 10.14 -3.79
CA GLY A 76 12.01 10.63 -4.88
C GLY A 76 10.71 9.84 -5.06
N SER A 77 9.69 10.53 -5.57
CA SER A 77 8.39 9.96 -5.94
C SER A 77 8.50 8.92 -7.06
N PHE A 78 7.47 8.09 -7.26
CA PHE A 78 7.44 7.19 -8.42
C PHE A 78 7.40 7.99 -9.74
N PRO A 79 8.13 7.56 -10.79
CA PRO A 79 8.32 8.36 -12.01
C PRO A 79 7.04 8.79 -12.72
N PHE A 80 5.98 7.97 -12.74
CA PHE A 80 4.73 8.33 -13.42
C PHE A 80 3.90 9.40 -12.69
N LEU A 81 4.29 9.81 -11.49
CA LEU A 81 3.72 10.98 -10.80
C LEU A 81 4.52 12.26 -11.05
N GLN A 82 5.58 12.20 -11.85
CA GLN A 82 6.46 13.32 -12.13
C GLN A 82 6.33 13.72 -13.60
N GLY A 83 5.89 14.96 -13.82
CA GLY A 83 5.79 15.56 -15.15
C GLY A 83 7.12 16.11 -15.64
N GLN A 84 7.15 16.61 -16.88
CA GLN A 84 8.32 17.29 -17.42
C GLN A 84 8.50 18.69 -16.82
N THR A 85 7.40 19.31 -16.39
CA THR A 85 7.39 20.60 -15.71
C THR A 85 6.84 20.48 -14.28
N GLU A 86 7.13 21.49 -13.46
CA GLU A 86 6.58 21.57 -12.11
C GLU A 86 5.06 21.68 -12.11
N GLU A 87 4.50 22.49 -13.02
CA GLU A 87 3.05 22.61 -13.21
C GLU A 87 2.40 21.27 -13.57
N GLU A 88 3.02 20.49 -14.45
CA GLU A 88 2.53 19.17 -14.82
C GLU A 88 2.59 18.19 -13.64
N THR A 89 3.69 18.23 -12.87
CA THR A 89 3.84 17.41 -11.66
C THR A 89 2.76 17.75 -10.62
N ASN A 90 2.51 19.03 -10.39
CA ASN A 90 1.47 19.47 -9.47
C ASN A 90 0.08 19.03 -9.95
N ARG A 91 -0.20 19.11 -11.25
CA ARG A 91 -1.45 18.59 -11.83
C ARG A 91 -1.60 17.08 -11.63
N LEU A 92 -0.53 16.30 -11.83
CA LEU A 92 -0.54 14.85 -11.63
C LEU A 92 -0.79 14.47 -10.17
N ARG A 93 -0.12 15.15 -9.23
CA ARG A 93 -0.33 14.95 -7.78
C ARG A 93 -1.76 15.31 -7.36
N GLN A 94 -2.29 16.42 -7.88
CA GLN A 94 -3.68 16.81 -7.65
C GLN A 94 -4.67 15.78 -8.20
N ALA A 95 -4.44 15.27 -9.41
CA ALA A 95 -5.28 14.19 -9.95
C ALA A 95 -5.20 12.94 -9.07
N PHE A 96 -4.00 12.56 -8.62
CA PHE A 96 -3.79 11.38 -7.79
C PHE A 96 -4.51 11.43 -6.45
N ILE A 97 -4.45 12.55 -5.71
CA ILE A 97 -5.14 12.67 -4.41
C ILE A 97 -6.67 12.67 -4.52
N ASN A 98 -7.21 12.91 -5.72
CA ASN A 98 -8.64 12.91 -5.99
C ASN A 98 -9.13 11.58 -6.60
N THR A 99 -8.27 10.57 -6.71
CA THR A 99 -8.63 9.24 -7.20
C THR A 99 -9.28 8.39 -6.11
N GLY A 100 -10.33 7.65 -6.47
CA GLY A 100 -10.90 6.53 -5.71
C GLY A 100 -10.77 6.62 -4.19
N TYR A 101 -10.03 5.69 -3.59
CA TYR A 101 -9.83 5.59 -2.15
C TYR A 101 -8.90 6.69 -1.57
N MET A 102 -8.04 7.29 -2.39
CA MET A 102 -7.17 8.38 -1.95
C MET A 102 -7.97 9.65 -1.61
N SER A 103 -9.13 9.85 -2.26
CA SER A 103 -10.02 10.97 -1.95
C SER A 103 -10.59 10.92 -0.52
N SER A 104 -10.68 9.73 0.07
CA SER A 104 -11.12 9.51 1.45
C SER A 104 -9.98 9.43 2.47
N MET A 105 -8.72 9.54 2.05
CA MET A 105 -7.59 9.53 2.99
C MET A 105 -7.58 10.78 3.88
N PRO A 106 -7.02 10.69 5.10
CA PRO A 106 -6.83 11.84 5.97
C PRO A 106 -6.10 12.99 5.26
N GLU A 107 -6.47 14.22 5.63
CA GLU A 107 -5.98 15.42 4.94
C GLU A 107 -4.46 15.54 4.99
N HIS A 108 -3.82 15.17 6.11
CA HIS A 108 -2.36 15.24 6.23
C HIS A 108 -1.64 14.29 5.27
N VAL A 109 -2.23 13.13 4.96
CA VAL A 109 -1.70 12.18 3.96
C VAL A 109 -1.82 12.81 2.57
N ARG A 110 -2.99 13.37 2.25
CA ARG A 110 -3.24 14.00 0.95
C ARG A 110 -2.28 15.18 0.72
N GLN A 111 -2.09 16.03 1.72
CA GLN A 111 -1.12 17.14 1.65
C GLN A 111 0.33 16.63 1.55
N GLY A 112 0.68 15.58 2.29
CA GLY A 112 2.00 14.95 2.19
C GLY A 112 2.34 14.49 0.77
N VAL A 113 1.37 13.92 0.05
CA VAL A 113 1.53 13.54 -1.37
C VAL A 113 1.65 14.75 -2.28
N LEU A 114 0.88 15.82 -2.05
CA LEU A 114 0.97 17.04 -2.85
C LEU A 114 2.35 17.70 -2.73
N GLU A 115 2.89 17.78 -1.52
CA GLU A 115 4.17 18.42 -1.23
C GLU A 115 5.35 17.57 -1.69
N ASN A 116 5.36 16.27 -1.34
CA ASN A 116 6.55 15.44 -1.44
C ASN A 116 6.43 14.34 -2.50
N GLY A 117 5.22 14.08 -3.00
CA GLY A 117 4.92 12.89 -3.79
C GLY A 117 4.87 11.64 -2.93
N ILE A 118 4.94 10.48 -3.57
CA ILE A 118 4.88 9.17 -2.91
C ILE A 118 5.77 8.18 -3.65
N ARG A 119 6.47 7.31 -2.92
CA ARG A 119 7.44 6.39 -3.53
C ARG A 119 6.80 5.30 -4.37
N ASN A 120 5.60 4.85 -4.03
CA ASN A 120 4.94 3.70 -4.65
C ASN A 120 3.52 4.09 -5.13
N SER A 121 3.16 3.69 -6.36
CA SER A 121 1.81 3.98 -6.89
C SER A 121 0.70 3.17 -6.20
N HIS A 122 1.00 1.93 -5.84
CA HIS A 122 0.09 0.99 -5.18
C HIS A 122 0.81 0.39 -3.99
N LEU A 123 0.11 0.30 -2.86
CA LEU A 123 0.71 -0.12 -1.58
C LEU A 123 0.05 -1.34 -0.97
N LEU A 124 -1.28 -1.45 -1.05
CA LEU A 124 -2.06 -2.45 -0.35
C LEU A 124 -2.70 -3.42 -1.33
N THR A 125 -2.48 -4.71 -1.11
CA THR A 125 -3.10 -5.81 -1.87
C THR A 125 -3.30 -7.00 -0.95
N VAL A 126 -4.55 -7.41 -0.72
CA VAL A 126 -4.86 -8.63 0.04
C VAL A 126 -4.82 -9.82 -0.92
N ALA A 127 -3.67 -10.50 -0.97
CA ALA A 127 -3.48 -11.71 -1.76
C ALA A 127 -3.98 -12.97 -1.01
N PRO A 128 -4.38 -14.04 -1.73
CA PRO A 128 -4.62 -15.33 -1.10
C PRO A 128 -3.29 -15.91 -0.55
N THR A 129 -3.24 -16.21 0.74
CA THR A 129 -2.00 -16.61 1.45
C THR A 129 -1.86 -18.10 1.72
N GLY A 130 -2.65 -18.97 1.07
CA GLY A 130 -2.79 -20.39 1.41
C GLY A 130 -1.49 -21.18 1.63
N LYS A 131 -0.46 -21.02 0.78
CA LYS A 131 0.84 -21.71 0.95
C LYS A 131 1.65 -21.23 2.15
N HIS A 132 1.52 -19.96 2.52
CA HIS A 132 2.22 -19.36 3.65
C HIS A 132 1.46 -19.57 4.96
N VAL A 133 0.14 -19.77 4.92
CA VAL A 133 -0.70 -20.01 6.09
C VAL A 133 -0.51 -21.40 6.68
N ALA A 134 -0.44 -22.43 5.82
CA ALA A 134 -0.37 -23.83 6.26
C ALA A 134 0.78 -24.14 7.25
N PRO A 135 2.02 -23.61 7.06
CA PRO A 135 3.10 -23.81 8.03
C PRO A 135 2.89 -23.15 9.39
N TYR A 136 2.12 -22.06 9.48
CA TYR A 136 1.86 -21.37 10.76
C TYR A 136 0.72 -22.04 11.54
N ILE A 137 -0.32 -22.51 10.85
CA ILE A 137 -1.40 -23.28 11.49
C ILE A 137 -0.85 -24.61 12.02
N CYS A 138 -0.04 -25.33 11.23
CA CYS A 138 0.53 -26.61 11.68
C CYS A 138 1.47 -26.49 12.89
N LYS A 139 1.98 -25.30 13.22
CA LYS A 139 2.87 -25.09 14.39
C LYS A 139 2.13 -24.71 15.67
N ASN A 140 0.91 -24.20 15.57
CA ASN A 140 0.12 -23.71 16.71
C ASN A 140 -1.09 -24.60 17.04
N VAL A 141 -1.27 -25.71 16.32
CA VAL A 141 -2.33 -26.71 16.53
C VAL A 141 -1.74 -28.09 16.90
N ALA A 142 -0.45 -28.14 17.29
CA ALA A 142 0.24 -29.33 17.79
C ALA A 142 0.73 -29.12 19.23
#